data_AF-A0AAU7Q2F4-F1
#
_entry.id   AF-A0AAU7Q2F4-F1
#
_cell.length_a   1.000
_cell.length_b   1.000
_cell.length_c   1.000
_cell.angle_alpha   90.00
_cell.angle_beta   90.00
_cell.angle_gamma   90.00
#
_symmetry.space_group_name_H-M   'P 1'
#
loop_
_entity.id
_entity.type
_entity.pdbx_description
1 polymer ?
#
loop_
_entity_poly.entity_id
_entity_poly.type
_entity_poly.pdbx_seq_one_letter_code
_entity_poly.pdbx_strand_id
1 'polypeptide(L)'
;MEFLSYSSEQLKQYFLALSNEEKITNYRRLLKEAKILLEKESSDINQLKKLSNAAVAIEETTEQELLKEFNDDHPLREVNVIVYPKKDDSEVNYLFSLSDSSELYDVKEDREKALYQAIKSSDIEIIKHLLIIVLPDNAKKVRKLNSNYLKELETFLSKGYKELEKNLSKDMKNYLEKKIRFVSFLCDFKYQENPIESFASQADVDYQIDKFLLSLIAENTKEKELLSKINEMMELLEKHERFDELEYKVRRLKSELEGGKSKYLAEIMGASIKEREREMREIEEKYIRPRNLINERNDLLKQTLAFKRYIH
;
A
#
# COMPACT_ATOMS: atom_id res chain seq x y z
N MET A 1 3.02 -32.04 -9.32
CA MET A 1 4.37 -32.14 -9.92
C MET A 1 5.36 -32.45 -8.80
N GLU A 2 6.24 -33.45 -8.98
CA GLU A 2 7.08 -33.98 -7.89
C GLU A 2 8.07 -32.94 -7.31
N PHE A 3 8.61 -32.08 -8.17
CA PHE A 3 9.56 -31.04 -7.79
C PHE A 3 8.97 -29.93 -6.91
N LEU A 4 7.64 -29.82 -6.75
CA LEU A 4 7.03 -28.79 -5.88
C LEU A 4 7.31 -29.00 -4.38
N SER A 5 7.92 -30.13 -4.01
CA SER A 5 8.41 -30.39 -2.66
C SER A 5 9.87 -29.96 -2.45
N TYR A 6 10.57 -29.54 -3.51
CA TYR A 6 11.99 -29.19 -3.47
C TYR A 6 12.20 -27.81 -2.84
N SER A 7 13.36 -27.63 -2.20
CA SER A 7 13.82 -26.31 -1.78
C SER A 7 14.19 -25.45 -2.99
N SER A 8 14.34 -24.13 -2.79
CA SER A 8 14.73 -23.22 -3.89
C SER A 8 16.04 -23.64 -4.56
N GLU A 9 17.04 -24.08 -3.78
CA GLU A 9 18.31 -24.56 -4.35
C GLU A 9 18.13 -25.86 -5.14
N GLN A 10 17.35 -26.80 -4.60
CA GLN A 10 17.05 -28.06 -5.30
C GLN A 10 16.28 -27.83 -6.61
N LEU A 11 15.36 -26.85 -6.64
CA LEU A 11 14.66 -26.44 -7.86
C LEU A 11 15.63 -25.91 -8.91
N LYS A 12 16.56 -25.01 -8.53
CA LYS A 12 17.58 -24.49 -9.46
C LYS A 12 18.41 -25.62 -10.05
N GLN A 13 18.96 -26.51 -9.22
CA GLN A 13 19.76 -27.64 -9.68
C GLN A 13 18.96 -28.61 -10.58
N TYR A 14 17.71 -28.89 -10.20
CA TYR A 14 16.80 -29.72 -10.98
C TYR A 14 16.56 -29.13 -12.38
N PHE A 15 16.18 -27.85 -12.46
CA PHE A 15 15.89 -27.22 -13.74
C PHE A 15 17.16 -26.99 -14.58
N LEU A 16 18.31 -26.67 -13.97
CA LEU A 16 19.59 -26.58 -14.68
C LEU A 16 19.95 -27.85 -15.44
N ALA A 17 19.58 -29.02 -14.91
CA ALA A 17 19.85 -30.32 -15.52
C ALA A 17 18.89 -30.69 -16.67
N LEU A 18 17.77 -29.97 -16.82
CA LEU A 18 16.78 -30.24 -17.87
C LEU A 18 17.14 -29.56 -19.20
N SER A 19 16.68 -30.16 -20.29
CA SER A 19 16.67 -29.51 -21.60
C SER A 19 15.73 -28.31 -21.62
N ASN A 20 15.95 -27.39 -22.56
CA ASN A 20 15.07 -26.23 -22.73
C ASN A 20 13.62 -26.65 -23.02
N GLU A 21 13.38 -27.70 -23.81
CA GLU A 21 12.02 -28.20 -24.08
C GLU A 21 11.30 -28.69 -22.82
N GLU A 22 12.02 -29.38 -21.92
CA GLU A 22 11.48 -29.85 -20.65
C GLU A 22 11.20 -28.68 -19.69
N LYS A 23 12.09 -27.67 -19.63
CA LYS A 23 11.86 -26.43 -18.86
C LYS A 23 10.59 -25.73 -19.32
N ILE A 24 10.44 -25.50 -20.62
CA ILE A 24 9.28 -24.82 -21.22
C ILE A 24 7.99 -25.61 -20.99
N THR A 25 8.04 -26.93 -21.14
CA THR A 25 6.88 -27.81 -20.85
C THR A 25 6.47 -27.72 -19.38
N ASN A 26 7.43 -27.76 -18.45
CA ASN A 26 7.16 -27.61 -17.03
C ASN A 26 6.63 -26.21 -16.69
N TYR A 27 7.19 -25.17 -17.29
CA TYR A 27 6.76 -23.79 -17.09
C TYR A 27 5.30 -23.60 -17.49
N ARG A 28 4.94 -24.03 -18.71
CA ARG A 28 3.55 -23.97 -19.19
C ARG A 28 2.58 -24.71 -18.26
N ARG A 29 2.98 -25.87 -17.74
CA ARG A 29 2.18 -26.63 -16.77
C ARG A 29 2.03 -25.88 -15.44
N LEU A 30 3.09 -25.27 -14.94
CA LEU A 30 3.09 -24.47 -13.70
C LEU A 30 2.15 -23.28 -13.81
N LEU A 31 2.27 -22.52 -14.90
CA LEU A 31 1.40 -21.35 -15.12
C LEU A 31 -0.06 -21.77 -15.24
N LYS A 32 -0.35 -22.86 -15.95
CA LYS A 32 -1.72 -23.39 -16.03
C LYS A 32 -2.28 -23.76 -14.64
N GLU A 33 -1.51 -24.43 -13.80
CA GLU A 33 -1.93 -24.76 -12.43
C GLU A 33 -2.11 -23.51 -11.56
N ALA A 34 -1.22 -22.53 -11.68
CA ALA A 34 -1.32 -21.26 -10.96
C ALA A 34 -2.58 -20.49 -11.33
N LYS A 35 -2.90 -20.42 -12.63
CA LYS A 35 -4.13 -19.77 -13.13
C LYS A 35 -5.38 -20.41 -12.51
N ILE A 36 -5.47 -21.75 -12.57
CA ILE A 36 -6.58 -22.51 -11.96
C ILE A 36 -6.68 -22.26 -10.44
N LEU A 37 -5.55 -22.09 -9.75
CA LEU A 37 -5.52 -21.87 -8.31
C LEU A 37 -6.00 -20.47 -7.93
N LEU A 38 -5.61 -19.45 -8.70
CA LEU A 38 -6.00 -18.05 -8.47
C LEU A 38 -7.46 -17.78 -8.84
N GLU A 39 -8.05 -18.55 -9.76
CA GLU A 39 -9.48 -18.50 -10.08
C GLU A 39 -10.37 -19.09 -8.97
N LYS A 40 -9.81 -19.85 -8.03
CA LYS A 40 -10.57 -20.42 -6.90
C LYS A 40 -10.64 -19.42 -5.75
N GLU A 41 -11.83 -19.17 -5.21
CA GLU A 41 -12.08 -18.28 -4.06
C GLU A 41 -11.33 -18.66 -2.76
N SER A 42 -10.79 -19.89 -2.68
CA SER A 42 -10.07 -20.40 -1.50
C SER A 42 -8.64 -20.83 -1.82
N SER A 43 -7.93 -20.05 -2.66
CA SER A 43 -6.57 -20.35 -3.12
C SER A 43 -5.68 -20.86 -1.98
N ASP A 44 -5.15 -22.08 -2.13
CA ASP A 44 -4.15 -22.63 -1.24
C ASP A 44 -2.84 -21.84 -1.40
N ILE A 45 -2.62 -20.87 -0.51
CA ILE A 45 -1.46 -19.99 -0.53
C ILE A 45 -0.16 -20.77 -0.51
N ASN A 46 -0.09 -21.90 0.21
CA ASN A 46 1.11 -22.72 0.24
C ASN A 46 1.39 -23.36 -1.12
N GLN A 47 0.34 -23.79 -1.83
CA GLN A 47 0.48 -24.29 -3.19
C GLN A 47 0.89 -23.16 -4.15
N LEU A 48 0.32 -21.96 -4.02
CA LEU A 48 0.67 -20.81 -4.86
C LEU A 48 2.16 -20.45 -4.70
N LYS A 49 2.67 -20.45 -3.47
CA LYS A 49 4.08 -20.20 -3.18
C LYS A 49 5.00 -21.26 -3.78
N LYS A 50 4.63 -22.53 -3.71
CA LYS A 50 5.40 -23.62 -4.36
C LYS A 50 5.46 -23.45 -5.87
N LEU A 51 4.34 -23.07 -6.49
CA LEU A 51 4.27 -22.79 -7.93
C LEU A 51 5.14 -21.58 -8.30
N SER A 52 5.07 -20.49 -7.52
CA SER A 52 5.91 -19.31 -7.68
C SER A 52 7.40 -19.65 -7.57
N ASN A 53 7.84 -20.37 -6.54
CA ASN A 53 9.24 -20.75 -6.36
C ASN A 53 9.77 -21.60 -7.53
N ALA A 54 8.97 -22.55 -8.02
CA ALA A 54 9.36 -23.36 -9.18
C ALA A 54 9.39 -22.54 -10.47
N ALA A 55 8.46 -21.60 -10.66
CA ALA A 55 8.45 -20.69 -11.80
C ALA A 55 9.71 -19.80 -11.80
N VAL A 56 10.07 -19.21 -10.65
CA VAL A 56 11.30 -18.40 -10.50
C VAL A 56 12.54 -19.22 -10.84
N ALA A 57 12.63 -20.47 -10.36
CA ALA A 57 13.77 -21.32 -10.68
C ALA A 57 13.89 -21.63 -12.19
N ILE A 58 12.78 -21.70 -12.92
CA ILE A 58 12.80 -21.81 -14.39
C ILE A 58 13.21 -20.47 -15.02
N GLU A 59 12.66 -19.34 -14.56
CA GLU A 59 13.01 -17.99 -15.03
C GLU A 59 14.51 -17.70 -14.90
N GLU A 60 15.14 -18.14 -13.82
CA GLU A 60 16.58 -17.93 -13.56
C GLU A 60 17.50 -18.88 -14.35
N THR A 61 16.99 -20.03 -14.78
CA THR A 61 17.78 -21.11 -15.43
C THR A 61 17.50 -21.26 -16.92
N THR A 62 16.65 -20.40 -17.48
CA THR A 62 16.23 -20.42 -18.88
C THR A 62 16.54 -19.07 -19.52
N GLU A 63 17.00 -19.09 -20.77
CA GLU A 63 17.20 -17.86 -21.55
C GLU A 63 15.89 -17.09 -21.70
N GLN A 64 15.92 -15.78 -21.48
CA GLN A 64 14.72 -14.94 -21.48
C GLN A 64 13.99 -14.96 -22.83
N GLU A 65 14.72 -15.13 -23.94
CA GLU A 65 14.17 -15.28 -25.29
C GLU A 65 13.14 -16.40 -25.39
N LEU A 66 13.40 -17.53 -24.72
CA LEU A 66 12.53 -18.70 -24.74
C LEU A 66 11.26 -18.47 -23.91
N LEU A 67 11.32 -17.57 -22.94
CA LEU A 67 10.21 -17.27 -22.04
C LEU A 67 9.28 -16.15 -22.57
N LYS A 68 9.65 -15.49 -23.68
CA LYS A 68 8.88 -14.36 -24.24
C LYS A 68 7.43 -14.72 -24.56
N GLU A 69 7.16 -15.95 -24.97
CA GLU A 69 5.80 -16.43 -25.27
C GLU A 69 4.86 -16.45 -24.04
N PHE A 70 5.42 -16.41 -22.83
CA PHE A 70 4.64 -16.45 -21.58
C PHE A 70 4.44 -15.07 -20.94
N ASN A 71 4.97 -14.00 -21.54
CA ASN A 71 4.86 -12.66 -20.96
C ASN A 71 3.40 -12.17 -20.90
N ASP A 72 2.60 -12.54 -21.91
CA ASP A 72 1.20 -12.19 -21.99
C ASP A 72 0.37 -13.11 -21.08
N ASP A 73 -0.56 -12.53 -20.31
CA ASP A 73 -1.47 -13.25 -19.39
C ASP A 73 -0.75 -14.15 -18.36
N HIS A 74 0.44 -13.73 -17.91
CA HIS A 74 1.23 -14.49 -16.94
C HIS A 74 0.56 -14.52 -15.54
N PRO A 75 0.06 -15.67 -15.05
CA PRO A 75 -0.80 -15.72 -13.87
C PRO A 75 -0.07 -15.45 -12.56
N LEU A 76 1.25 -15.64 -12.52
CA LEU A 76 2.08 -15.40 -11.33
C LEU A 76 2.77 -14.02 -11.33
N ARG A 77 2.51 -13.16 -12.31
CA ARG A 77 3.05 -11.79 -12.36
C ARG A 77 1.95 -10.79 -12.07
N GLU A 78 2.31 -9.71 -11.37
CA GLU A 78 1.36 -8.71 -10.86
C GLU A 78 0.23 -9.32 -10.00
N VAL A 79 0.56 -10.39 -9.25
CA VAL A 79 -0.34 -10.96 -8.25
C VAL A 79 -0.52 -9.93 -7.13
N ASN A 80 -1.75 -9.78 -6.64
CA ASN A 80 -2.10 -8.82 -5.60
C ASN A 80 -3.20 -9.45 -4.71
N VAL A 81 -2.81 -10.19 -3.68
CA VAL A 81 -3.71 -11.04 -2.88
C VAL A 81 -3.66 -10.65 -1.41
N ILE A 82 -4.80 -10.20 -0.88
CA ILE A 82 -4.99 -9.99 0.56
C ILE A 82 -5.54 -11.27 1.17
N VAL A 83 -4.83 -11.83 2.14
CA VAL A 83 -5.21 -13.08 2.81
C VAL A 83 -5.78 -12.72 4.18
N TYR A 84 -7.10 -12.89 4.30
CA TYR A 84 -7.78 -12.70 5.57
C TYR A 84 -7.64 -13.93 6.46
N PRO A 85 -7.39 -13.74 7.75
CA PRO A 85 -7.27 -14.82 8.72
C PRO A 85 -8.57 -15.63 8.83
N LYS A 86 -8.45 -16.97 8.89
CA LYS A 86 -9.61 -17.86 9.17
C LYS A 86 -9.96 -17.96 10.65
N LYS A 87 -9.10 -17.46 11.53
CA LYS A 87 -9.28 -17.43 13.00
C LYS A 87 -9.07 -16.01 13.49
N ASP A 88 -9.88 -15.58 14.45
CA ASP A 88 -9.93 -14.18 14.94
C ASP A 88 -8.58 -13.62 15.47
N ASP A 89 -7.62 -14.49 15.81
CA ASP A 89 -6.31 -14.09 16.37
C ASP A 89 -5.16 -14.05 15.35
N SER A 90 -5.40 -14.28 14.05
CA SER A 90 -4.35 -14.18 13.03
C SER A 90 -4.34 -12.81 12.33
N GLU A 91 -3.17 -12.27 12.05
CA GLU A 91 -3.04 -11.02 11.29
C GLU A 91 -3.36 -11.22 9.81
N VAL A 92 -3.92 -10.18 9.17
CA VAL A 92 -4.09 -10.10 7.72
C VAL A 92 -2.71 -10.18 7.06
N ASN A 93 -2.59 -11.01 6.02
CA ASN A 93 -1.36 -11.10 5.24
C ASN A 93 -1.57 -10.52 3.83
N TYR A 94 -0.48 -10.15 3.19
CA TYR A 94 -0.47 -9.68 1.81
C TYR A 94 0.62 -10.39 1.02
N LEU A 95 0.22 -10.88 -0.15
CA LEU A 95 1.12 -11.48 -1.11
C LEU A 95 1.02 -10.73 -2.43
N PHE A 96 2.17 -10.39 -2.99
CA PHE A 96 2.21 -9.74 -4.29
C PHE A 96 3.40 -10.20 -5.12
N SER A 97 3.30 -10.05 -6.44
CA SER A 97 4.42 -10.22 -7.37
C SER A 97 4.51 -9.03 -8.30
N LEU A 98 5.68 -8.86 -8.91
CA LEU A 98 5.94 -7.76 -9.84
C LEU A 98 5.72 -8.20 -11.29
N SER A 99 5.81 -7.27 -12.22
CA SER A 99 5.56 -7.52 -13.65
C SER A 99 6.71 -8.25 -14.35
N ASP A 100 7.90 -8.26 -13.75
CA ASP A 100 9.14 -8.79 -14.31
C ASP A 100 9.55 -10.16 -13.73
N SER A 101 8.83 -10.67 -12.73
CA SER A 101 9.16 -11.95 -12.09
C SER A 101 7.93 -12.67 -11.53
N SER A 102 7.98 -14.00 -11.57
CA SER A 102 7.02 -14.88 -10.90
C SER A 102 7.20 -14.93 -9.37
N GLU A 103 8.20 -14.24 -8.81
CA GLU A 103 8.48 -14.24 -7.39
C GLU A 103 7.34 -13.62 -6.59
N LEU A 104 6.82 -14.38 -5.63
CA LEU A 104 5.75 -13.95 -4.74
C LEU A 104 6.35 -13.49 -3.41
N TYR A 105 6.19 -12.20 -3.11
CA TYR A 105 6.61 -11.58 -1.86
C TYR A 105 5.50 -11.71 -0.83
N ASP A 106 5.79 -12.41 0.27
CA ASP A 106 4.88 -12.62 1.40
C ASP A 106 5.28 -11.72 2.57
N VAL A 107 4.41 -10.75 2.91
CA VAL A 107 4.67 -9.74 3.94
C VAL A 107 4.87 -10.35 5.33
N LYS A 108 4.24 -11.50 5.61
CA LYS A 108 4.34 -12.16 6.91
C LYS A 108 5.62 -12.98 7.04
N GLU A 109 6.12 -13.54 5.95
CA GLU A 109 7.34 -14.36 5.97
C GLU A 109 8.62 -13.52 5.90
N ASP A 110 8.64 -12.51 5.04
CA ASP A 110 9.81 -11.66 4.85
C ASP A 110 9.37 -10.22 4.56
N ARG A 111 8.99 -9.53 5.65
CA ARG A 111 8.49 -8.16 5.60
C ARG A 111 9.50 -7.19 4.99
N GLU A 112 10.77 -7.34 5.33
CA GLU A 112 11.84 -6.47 4.84
C GLU A 112 11.98 -6.60 3.33
N LYS A 113 12.11 -7.82 2.80
CA LYS A 113 12.18 -8.04 1.36
C LYS A 113 10.92 -7.56 0.65
N ALA A 114 9.74 -7.82 1.20
CA ALA A 114 8.47 -7.35 0.65
C ALA A 114 8.42 -5.82 0.58
N LEU A 115 8.77 -5.12 1.66
CA LEU A 115 8.82 -3.65 1.67
C LEU A 115 9.82 -3.10 0.66
N TYR A 116 11.03 -3.67 0.59
CA TYR A 116 12.05 -3.22 -0.36
C TYR A 116 11.56 -3.33 -1.80
N GLN A 117 10.95 -4.46 -2.16
CA GLN A 117 10.49 -4.73 -3.52
C GLN A 117 9.24 -3.90 -3.87
N ALA A 118 8.37 -3.64 -2.90
CA ALA A 118 7.25 -2.71 -3.07
C ALA A 118 7.72 -1.27 -3.31
N ILE A 119 8.78 -0.80 -2.63
CA ILE A 119 9.37 0.51 -2.91
C ILE A 119 10.02 0.52 -4.29
N LYS A 120 10.83 -0.51 -4.60
CA LYS A 120 11.59 -0.63 -5.84
C LYS A 120 10.69 -0.67 -7.08
N SER A 121 9.51 -1.27 -6.99
CA SER A 121 8.56 -1.32 -8.10
C SER A 121 8.03 0.06 -8.50
N SER A 122 8.12 1.04 -7.60
CA SER A 122 7.49 2.36 -7.76
C SER A 122 5.97 2.28 -8.04
N ASP A 123 5.29 1.20 -7.65
CA ASP A 123 3.83 1.09 -7.68
C ASP A 123 3.22 1.50 -6.34
N ILE A 124 2.55 2.65 -6.32
CA ILE A 124 1.93 3.22 -5.11
C ILE A 124 0.83 2.31 -4.55
N GLU A 125 0.10 1.56 -5.38
CA GLU A 125 -1.00 0.72 -4.88
C GLU A 125 -0.46 -0.50 -4.11
N ILE A 126 0.65 -1.10 -4.56
CA ILE A 126 1.31 -2.21 -3.84
C ILE A 126 1.76 -1.74 -2.45
N ILE A 127 2.49 -0.62 -2.39
CA ILE A 127 2.97 -0.10 -1.10
C ILE A 127 1.81 0.38 -0.21
N LYS A 128 0.72 0.91 -0.78
CA LYS A 128 -0.50 1.25 -0.01
C LYS A 128 -1.09 0.02 0.66
N HIS A 129 -1.31 -1.06 -0.08
CA HIS A 129 -1.84 -2.31 0.48
C HIS A 129 -0.92 -2.87 1.57
N LEU A 130 0.39 -2.85 1.32
CA LEU A 130 1.37 -3.28 2.31
C LEU A 130 1.31 -2.41 3.57
N LEU A 131 1.33 -1.08 3.42
CA LEU A 131 1.30 -0.14 4.53
C LEU A 131 0.02 -0.21 5.35
N ILE A 132 -1.15 -0.49 4.76
CA ILE A 132 -2.38 -0.71 5.53
C ILE A 132 -2.25 -1.88 6.52
N ILE A 133 -1.44 -2.89 6.18
CA ILE A 133 -1.22 -4.07 7.02
C ILE A 133 -0.17 -3.79 8.09
N VAL A 134 0.95 -3.16 7.70
CA VAL A 134 2.06 -2.89 8.64
C VAL A 134 1.86 -1.63 9.48
N LEU A 135 1.01 -0.71 9.05
CA LEU A 135 0.73 0.56 9.70
C LEU A 135 -0.78 0.86 9.61
N PRO A 136 -1.59 0.40 10.57
CA PRO A 136 -3.02 0.64 10.55
C PRO A 136 -3.35 2.13 10.63
N ASP A 137 -4.36 2.60 9.87
CA ASP A 137 -4.76 4.01 9.87
C ASP A 137 -5.63 4.43 11.07
N ASN A 138 -5.97 3.51 11.97
CA ASN A 138 -6.82 3.78 13.14
C ASN A 138 -5.96 4.11 14.37
N ALA A 139 -6.15 5.30 14.94
CA ALA A 139 -5.47 5.76 16.17
C ALA A 139 -5.46 4.73 17.32
N LYS A 140 -6.56 4.01 17.56
CA LYS A 140 -6.62 2.95 18.59
C LYS A 140 -5.73 1.76 18.28
N LYS A 141 -5.57 1.41 17.00
CA LYS A 141 -4.66 0.32 16.57
C LYS A 141 -3.22 0.81 16.58
N VAL A 142 -2.96 2.03 16.13
CA VAL A 142 -1.64 2.67 16.18
C VAL A 142 -1.09 2.73 17.59
N ARG A 143 -1.91 3.11 18.59
CA ARG A 143 -1.54 3.10 20.02
C ARG A 143 -1.06 1.74 20.56
N LYS A 144 -1.43 0.64 19.90
CA LYS A 144 -1.02 -0.71 20.31
C LYS A 144 0.28 -1.14 19.64
N LEU A 145 0.80 -0.37 18.69
CA LEU A 145 2.07 -0.66 18.04
C LEU A 145 3.21 -0.46 19.03
N ASN A 146 4.18 -1.36 18.97
CA ASN A 146 5.40 -1.25 19.74
C ASN A 146 6.25 -0.08 19.19
N SER A 147 6.83 0.75 20.08
CA SER A 147 7.73 1.83 19.67
C SER A 147 8.98 1.33 18.95
N ASN A 148 9.50 0.16 19.31
CA ASN A 148 10.63 -0.46 18.58
C ASN A 148 10.21 -0.83 17.15
N TYR A 149 9.00 -1.37 16.99
CA TYR A 149 8.45 -1.70 15.68
C TYR A 149 8.30 -0.46 14.78
N LEU A 150 7.78 0.64 15.33
CA LEU A 150 7.65 1.90 14.58
C LEU A 150 9.01 2.44 14.13
N LYS A 151 10.03 2.38 15.00
CA LYS A 151 11.41 2.79 14.66
C LYS A 151 12.05 1.91 13.60
N GLU A 152 11.84 0.60 13.67
CA GLU A 152 12.29 -0.34 12.64
C GLU A 152 11.64 -0.01 11.29
N LEU A 153 10.33 0.22 11.27
CA LEU A 153 9.60 0.62 10.06
C LEU A 153 10.08 1.97 9.51
N GLU A 154 10.26 2.98 10.36
CA GLU A 154 10.79 4.30 10.00
C GLU A 154 12.17 4.17 9.34
N THR A 155 13.06 3.42 9.98
CA THR A 155 14.43 3.17 9.50
C THR A 155 14.39 2.48 8.15
N PHE A 156 13.53 1.46 8.00
CA PHE A 156 13.39 0.71 6.78
C PHE A 156 12.90 1.59 5.62
N LEU A 157 11.79 2.32 5.81
CA LEU A 157 11.22 3.19 4.79
C LEU A 157 12.21 4.29 4.40
N SER A 158 12.90 4.90 5.38
CA SER A 158 13.91 5.93 5.14
C SER A 158 15.12 5.41 4.36
N LYS A 159 15.60 4.22 4.70
CA LYS A 159 16.71 3.57 3.99
C LYS A 159 16.30 3.22 2.56
N GLY A 160 15.15 2.58 2.38
CA GLY A 160 14.62 2.22 1.06
C GLY A 160 14.41 3.44 0.16
N TYR A 161 13.84 4.53 0.71
CA TYR A 161 13.71 5.80 -0.01
C TYR A 161 15.07 6.32 -0.48
N LYS A 162 16.06 6.41 0.41
CA LYS A 162 17.39 6.95 0.08
C LYS A 162 18.14 6.10 -0.95
N GLU A 163 18.09 4.78 -0.80
CA GLU A 163 18.78 3.85 -1.70
C GLU A 163 18.18 3.86 -3.11
N LEU A 164 16.85 3.96 -3.20
CA LEU A 164 16.12 3.82 -4.46
C LEU A 164 15.73 5.16 -5.08
N GLU A 165 15.98 6.29 -4.41
CA GLU A 165 15.48 7.62 -4.75
C GLU A 165 15.63 7.99 -6.24
N LYS A 166 16.76 7.64 -6.86
CA LYS A 166 17.03 7.95 -8.27
C LYS A 166 16.10 7.24 -9.25
N ASN A 167 15.57 6.08 -8.86
CA ASN A 167 14.74 5.21 -9.69
C ASN A 167 13.24 5.34 -9.35
N LEU A 168 12.88 6.05 -8.29
CA LEU A 168 11.49 6.27 -7.91
C LEU A 168 10.83 7.34 -8.79
N SER A 169 9.59 7.09 -9.19
CA SER A 169 8.73 8.12 -9.77
C SER A 169 8.53 9.29 -8.79
N LYS A 170 8.27 10.49 -9.32
CA LYS A 170 7.97 11.67 -8.48
C LYS A 170 6.80 11.41 -7.52
N ASP A 171 5.78 10.70 -7.99
CA ASP A 171 4.60 10.38 -7.19
C ASP A 171 4.96 9.44 -6.02
N MET A 172 5.76 8.40 -6.29
CA MET A 172 6.23 7.50 -5.23
C MET A 172 7.10 8.23 -4.21
N LYS A 173 7.97 9.17 -4.63
CA LYS A 173 8.75 9.99 -3.70
C LYS A 173 7.87 10.79 -2.77
N ASN A 174 6.92 11.54 -3.34
CA ASN A 174 5.97 12.34 -2.56
C ASN A 174 5.15 11.47 -1.60
N TYR A 175 4.73 10.28 -2.04
CA TYR A 175 3.98 9.34 -1.21
C TYR A 175 4.83 8.84 -0.03
N LEU A 176 6.06 8.39 -0.30
CA LEU A 176 6.98 7.89 0.73
C LEU A 176 7.39 8.98 1.72
N GLU A 177 7.67 10.21 1.26
CA GLU A 177 7.99 11.33 2.14
C GLU A 177 6.85 11.60 3.14
N LYS A 178 5.60 11.61 2.66
CA LYS A 178 4.42 11.76 3.54
C LYS A 178 4.34 10.61 4.55
N LYS A 179 4.55 9.36 4.10
CA LYS A 179 4.48 8.18 4.99
C LYS A 179 5.61 8.12 6.01
N ILE A 180 6.85 8.41 5.59
CA ILE A 180 8.01 8.49 6.49
C ILE A 180 7.77 9.58 7.53
N ARG A 181 7.30 10.76 7.12
CA ARG A 181 6.96 11.85 8.06
C ARG A 181 5.93 11.40 9.09
N PHE A 182 4.86 10.74 8.67
CA PHE A 182 3.84 10.23 9.58
C PHE A 182 4.40 9.18 10.56
N VAL A 183 5.18 8.21 10.07
CA VAL A 183 5.80 7.19 10.95
C VAL A 183 6.80 7.83 11.91
N SER A 184 7.59 8.80 11.46
CA SER A 184 8.54 9.54 12.30
C SER A 184 7.80 10.30 13.40
N PHE A 185 6.71 10.98 13.04
CA PHE A 185 5.83 11.64 14.01
C PHE A 185 5.33 10.63 15.06
N LEU A 186 4.87 9.45 14.66
CA LEU A 186 4.41 8.42 15.60
C LEU A 186 5.53 7.89 16.51
N CYS A 187 6.78 7.83 16.04
CA CYS A 187 7.94 7.43 16.85
C CYS A 187 8.21 8.43 17.99
N ASP A 188 8.07 9.72 17.69
CA ASP A 188 8.33 10.81 18.62
C ASP A 188 7.10 11.17 19.48
N PHE A 189 5.90 10.79 19.02
CA PHE A 189 4.65 11.14 19.68
C PHE A 189 4.53 10.50 21.05
N LYS A 190 4.58 11.32 22.10
CA LYS A 190 4.35 10.86 23.46
C LYS A 190 2.86 10.85 23.74
N TYR A 191 2.26 9.65 23.81
CA TYR A 191 0.84 9.47 24.11
C TYR A 191 0.37 10.07 25.46
N GLN A 192 1.29 10.44 26.35
CA GLN A 192 1.01 11.13 27.61
C GLN A 192 0.87 12.65 27.45
N GLU A 193 1.36 13.22 26.35
CA GLU A 193 1.24 14.65 26.05
C GLU A 193 -0.17 15.00 25.58
N ASN A 194 -0.57 16.25 25.77
CA ASN A 194 -1.90 16.70 25.38
C ASN A 194 -1.99 16.79 23.84
N PRO A 195 -2.85 16.01 23.17
CA PRO A 195 -2.92 15.99 21.70
C PRO A 195 -3.31 17.35 21.10
N ILE A 196 -3.95 18.24 21.87
CA ILE A 196 -4.24 19.63 21.45
C ILE A 196 -2.94 20.43 21.30
N GLU A 197 -1.95 20.23 22.18
CA GLU A 197 -0.65 20.90 22.06
C GLU A 197 0.12 20.40 20.82
N SER A 198 0.12 19.09 20.60
CA SER A 198 0.74 18.50 19.40
C SER A 198 0.03 18.94 18.11
N PHE A 199 -1.29 19.14 18.15
CA PHE A 199 -2.05 19.68 17.01
C PHE A 199 -1.72 21.16 16.78
N ALA A 200 -1.59 21.94 17.86
CA ALA A 200 -1.20 23.35 17.80
C ALA A 200 0.23 23.57 17.28
N SER A 201 1.14 22.64 17.56
CA SER A 201 2.56 22.76 17.20
C SER A 201 2.88 22.38 15.76
N GLN A 202 1.97 21.73 15.03
CA GLN A 202 2.16 21.47 13.60
C GLN A 202 2.11 22.79 12.83
N ALA A 203 3.16 23.06 12.05
CA ALA A 203 3.30 24.27 11.24
C ALA A 203 2.36 24.29 10.02
N ASP A 204 2.17 23.12 9.40
CA ASP A 204 1.39 22.95 8.18
C ASP A 204 0.27 21.93 8.38
N VAL A 205 -0.72 21.95 7.48
CA VAL A 205 -1.76 20.93 7.42
C VAL A 205 -1.13 19.61 6.92
N ASP A 206 -1.20 18.58 7.73
CA ASP A 206 -0.82 17.22 7.33
C ASP A 206 -2.03 16.30 7.54
N TYR A 207 -2.58 15.76 6.44
CA TYR A 207 -3.85 15.04 6.49
C TYR A 207 -3.82 13.85 7.46
N GLN A 208 -2.70 13.15 7.57
CA GLN A 208 -2.58 11.94 8.39
C GLN A 208 -2.28 12.27 9.84
N ILE A 209 -1.35 13.19 10.09
CA ILE A 209 -1.02 13.64 11.45
C ILE A 209 -2.21 14.37 12.08
N ASP A 210 -2.82 15.31 11.35
CA ASP A 210 -3.96 16.09 11.87
C ASP A 210 -5.17 15.16 12.12
N LYS A 211 -5.50 14.24 11.21
CA LYS A 211 -6.61 13.28 11.43
C LYS A 211 -6.34 12.36 12.62
N PHE A 212 -5.10 11.89 12.77
CA PHE A 212 -4.69 11.10 13.93
C PHE A 212 -4.87 11.89 15.23
N LEU A 213 -4.33 13.10 15.31
CA LEU A 213 -4.43 13.96 16.49
C LEU A 213 -5.88 14.33 16.83
N LEU A 214 -6.66 14.75 15.83
CA LEU A 214 -8.09 15.04 15.99
C LEU A 214 -8.87 13.83 16.48
N SER A 215 -8.52 12.62 16.05
CA SER A 215 -9.12 11.38 16.58
C SER A 215 -8.83 11.22 18.08
N LEU A 216 -7.61 11.53 18.54
CA LEU A 216 -7.29 11.49 19.98
C LEU A 216 -8.04 12.58 20.76
N ILE A 217 -8.22 13.77 20.18
CA ILE A 217 -8.95 14.88 20.81
C ILE A 217 -10.45 14.52 20.90
N ALA A 218 -11.03 14.00 19.82
CA ALA A 218 -12.43 13.57 19.77
C ALA A 218 -12.78 12.55 20.86
N GLU A 219 -11.91 11.55 21.08
CA GLU A 219 -12.09 10.53 22.13
C GLU A 219 -12.24 11.11 23.54
N ASN A 220 -11.62 12.26 23.79
CA ASN A 220 -11.60 12.92 25.10
C ASN A 220 -12.58 14.11 25.18
N THR A 221 -13.27 14.45 24.09
CA THR A 221 -14.17 15.60 24.00
C THR A 221 -15.61 15.18 24.29
N LYS A 222 -16.18 15.68 25.40
CA LYS A 222 -17.59 15.45 25.77
C LYS A 222 -18.55 16.52 25.25
N GLU A 223 -18.01 17.69 24.91
CA GLU A 223 -18.77 18.84 24.46
C GLU A 223 -19.22 18.64 23.01
N LYS A 224 -20.53 18.58 22.80
CA LYS A 224 -21.13 18.10 21.53
C LYS A 224 -20.81 19.02 20.34
N GLU A 225 -20.76 20.34 20.55
CA GLU A 225 -20.53 21.28 19.46
C GLU A 225 -19.07 21.21 18.99
N LEU A 226 -18.11 21.23 19.92
CA LEU A 226 -16.70 21.00 19.59
C LEU A 226 -16.47 19.63 18.94
N LEU A 227 -17.12 18.57 19.43
CA LEU A 227 -17.03 17.26 18.81
C LEU A 227 -17.56 17.25 17.37
N SER A 228 -18.65 17.96 17.08
CA SER A 228 -19.16 18.13 15.71
C SER A 228 -18.12 18.78 14.82
N LYS A 229 -17.50 19.87 15.28
CA LYS A 229 -16.48 20.61 14.53
C LYS A 229 -15.22 19.80 14.29
N ILE A 230 -14.79 19.00 15.28
CA ILE A 230 -13.68 18.05 15.11
C ILE A 230 -14.02 17.04 14.01
N ASN A 231 -15.22 16.45 14.04
CA ASN A 231 -15.65 15.48 13.03
C ASN A 231 -15.75 16.10 11.63
N GLU A 232 -16.27 17.31 11.51
CA GLU A 232 -16.33 18.05 10.25
C GLU A 232 -14.94 18.32 9.67
N MET A 233 -13.95 18.66 10.52
CA MET A 233 -12.57 18.84 10.09
C MET A 233 -11.93 17.52 9.66
N MET A 234 -12.17 16.42 10.37
CA MET A 234 -11.68 15.10 9.96
C MET A 234 -12.28 14.66 8.62
N GLU A 235 -13.58 14.92 8.39
CA GLU A 235 -14.22 14.68 7.09
C GLU A 235 -13.55 15.53 5.99
N LEU A 236 -13.31 16.82 6.26
CA LEU A 236 -12.67 17.71 5.30
C LEU A 236 -11.26 17.22 4.93
N LEU A 237 -10.43 16.85 5.90
CA LEU A 237 -9.10 16.27 5.68
C LEU A 237 -9.18 14.99 4.81
N GLU A 238 -10.14 14.11 5.10
CA GLU A 238 -10.34 12.88 4.32
C GLU A 238 -10.76 13.17 2.88
N LYS A 239 -11.58 14.19 2.64
CA LYS A 239 -11.98 14.59 1.28
C LYS A 239 -10.82 15.20 0.50
N HIS A 240 -9.98 16.01 1.14
CA HIS A 240 -8.76 16.52 0.53
C HIS A 240 -7.77 15.39 0.20
N GLU A 241 -7.54 14.46 1.11
CA GLU A 241 -6.68 13.29 0.86
C GLU A 241 -7.24 12.45 -0.30
N ARG A 242 -8.55 12.18 -0.30
CA ARG A 242 -9.22 11.44 -1.39
C ARG A 242 -9.07 12.14 -2.74
N PHE A 243 -9.14 13.46 -2.79
CA PHE A 243 -8.95 14.21 -4.03
C PHE A 243 -7.54 14.01 -4.60
N ASP A 244 -6.49 14.14 -3.77
CA ASP A 244 -5.10 13.89 -4.16
C ASP A 244 -4.91 12.45 -4.67
N GLU A 245 -5.54 11.47 -4.02
CA GLU A 245 -5.49 10.07 -4.45
C GLU A 245 -6.16 9.83 -5.80
N LEU A 246 -7.32 10.45 -6.03
CA LEU A 246 -8.04 10.36 -7.29
C LEU A 246 -7.25 11.01 -8.42
N GLU A 247 -6.64 12.17 -8.17
CA GLU A 247 -5.80 12.88 -9.13
C GLU A 247 -4.64 11.98 -9.59
N TYR A 248 -3.94 11.35 -8.63
CA TYR A 248 -2.89 10.38 -8.93
C TYR A 248 -3.43 9.21 -9.78
N LYS A 249 -4.54 8.59 -9.37
CA LYS A 249 -5.14 7.45 -10.10
C LYS A 249 -5.53 7.82 -11.52
N VAL A 250 -6.12 9.00 -11.72
CA VAL A 250 -6.47 9.51 -13.06
C VAL A 250 -5.21 9.73 -13.90
N ARG A 251 -4.18 10.38 -13.35
CA ARG A 251 -2.90 10.60 -14.05
C ARG A 251 -2.24 9.28 -14.46
N ARG A 252 -2.19 8.30 -13.57
CA ARG A 252 -1.67 6.95 -13.84
C ARG A 252 -2.44 6.26 -14.96
N LEU A 253 -3.77 6.17 -14.84
CA LEU A 253 -4.61 5.49 -15.82
C LEU A 253 -4.53 6.14 -17.21
N LYS A 254 -4.45 7.48 -17.29
CA LYS A 254 -4.23 8.19 -18.56
C LYS A 254 -2.89 7.80 -19.19
N SER A 255 -1.81 7.75 -18.40
CA SER A 255 -0.49 7.35 -18.89
C SER A 255 -0.45 5.88 -19.35
N GLU A 256 -1.11 4.97 -18.64
CA GLU A 256 -1.23 3.57 -19.03
C GLU A 256 -2.04 3.39 -20.33
N LEU A 257 -3.11 4.18 -20.49
CA LEU A 257 -3.96 4.18 -21.67
C LEU A 257 -3.20 4.70 -22.91
N GLU A 258 -2.47 5.81 -22.76
CA GLU A 258 -1.62 6.37 -23.82
C GLU A 258 -0.46 5.44 -24.20
N GLY A 259 0.09 4.73 -23.22
CA GLY A 259 1.21 3.81 -23.42
C GLY A 259 0.82 2.43 -23.96
N GLY A 260 -0.48 2.08 -24.01
CA GLY A 260 -0.95 0.76 -24.41
C GLY A 260 -0.47 -0.39 -23.49
N LYS A 261 -0.06 -0.07 -22.25
CA LYS A 261 0.56 -1.02 -21.30
C LYS A 261 -0.44 -1.67 -20.35
N SER A 262 -1.73 -1.40 -20.50
CA SER A 262 -2.75 -1.89 -19.60
C SER A 262 -3.25 -3.28 -19.99
N LYS A 263 -3.46 -4.14 -18.98
CA LYS A 263 -4.16 -5.42 -19.12
C LYS A 263 -5.67 -5.24 -19.35
N TYR A 264 -6.21 -4.03 -19.13
CA TYR A 264 -7.63 -3.73 -19.29
C TYR A 264 -7.93 -3.12 -20.65
N LEU A 265 -9.12 -3.41 -21.18
CA LEU A 265 -9.62 -2.79 -22.41
C LEU A 265 -9.68 -1.25 -22.25
N ALA A 266 -9.28 -0.55 -23.31
CA ALA A 266 -9.27 0.92 -23.35
C ALA A 266 -10.62 1.54 -22.95
N GLU A 267 -11.74 0.92 -23.33
CA GLU A 267 -13.09 1.35 -22.96
C GLU A 267 -13.33 1.28 -21.44
N ILE A 268 -12.88 0.20 -20.79
CA ILE A 268 -13.00 0.02 -19.34
C ILE A 268 -12.15 1.07 -18.61
N MET A 269 -10.93 1.31 -19.09
CA MET A 269 -10.07 2.35 -18.54
C MET A 269 -10.68 3.75 -18.72
N GLY A 270 -11.23 4.04 -19.90
CA GLY A 270 -11.89 5.30 -20.19
C GLY A 270 -13.09 5.57 -19.29
N ALA A 271 -13.91 4.54 -19.02
CA ALA A 271 -15.01 4.63 -18.07
C ALA A 271 -14.51 4.87 -16.64
N SER A 272 -13.48 4.13 -16.23
CA SER A 272 -12.82 4.22 -14.92
C SER A 272 -12.22 5.60 -14.64
N ILE A 273 -11.64 6.25 -15.66
CA ILE A 273 -11.13 7.63 -15.60
C ILE A 273 -12.30 8.61 -15.42
N LYS A 274 -13.34 8.53 -16.26
CA LYS A 274 -14.50 9.44 -16.22
C LYS A 274 -15.21 9.40 -14.87
N GLU A 275 -15.35 8.22 -14.29
CA GLU A 275 -15.96 8.04 -12.97
C GLU A 275 -15.16 8.76 -11.88
N ARG A 276 -13.83 8.58 -11.85
CA ARG A 276 -12.95 9.24 -10.87
C ARG A 276 -12.93 10.76 -11.05
N GLU A 277 -12.90 11.24 -12.29
CA GLU A 277 -12.99 12.68 -12.56
C GLU A 277 -14.33 13.28 -12.13
N ARG A 278 -15.43 12.50 -12.21
CA ARG A 278 -16.73 12.92 -11.66
C ARG A 278 -16.66 13.02 -10.14
N GLU A 279 -16.15 12.00 -9.46
CA GLU A 279 -15.97 12.02 -8.00
C GLU A 279 -15.08 13.20 -7.55
N MET A 280 -13.99 13.47 -8.28
CA MET A 280 -13.14 14.63 -8.02
C MET A 280 -13.91 15.94 -8.11
N ARG A 281 -14.73 16.15 -9.15
CA ARG A 281 -15.56 17.36 -9.28
C ARG A 281 -16.54 17.52 -8.12
N GLU A 282 -17.18 16.44 -7.70
CA GLU A 282 -18.10 16.46 -6.55
C GLU A 282 -17.38 16.84 -5.25
N ILE A 283 -16.19 16.28 -5.01
CA ILE A 283 -15.36 16.64 -3.86
C ILE A 283 -14.93 18.10 -3.94
N GLU A 284 -14.47 18.54 -5.11
CA GLU A 284 -13.97 19.89 -5.34
C GLU A 284 -15.06 20.94 -5.06
N GLU A 285 -16.26 20.74 -5.60
CA GLU A 285 -17.38 21.66 -5.44
C GLU A 285 -17.92 21.70 -4.01
N LYS A 286 -17.99 20.55 -3.33
CA LYS A 286 -18.60 20.47 -2.00
C LYS A 286 -17.64 20.79 -0.86
N TYR A 287 -16.36 20.48 -0.99
CA TYR A 287 -15.41 20.53 0.11
C TYR A 287 -14.22 21.46 -0.14
N ILE A 288 -13.60 21.42 -1.32
CA ILE A 288 -12.32 22.13 -1.57
C ILE A 288 -12.54 23.62 -1.91
N ARG A 289 -13.44 23.92 -2.86
CA ARG A 289 -13.75 25.31 -3.25
C ARG A 289 -14.39 26.14 -2.14
N PRO A 290 -15.39 25.64 -1.38
CA PRO A 290 -16.09 26.48 -0.42
C PRO A 290 -15.35 26.65 0.91
N ARG A 291 -14.38 25.78 1.23
CA ARG A 291 -13.70 25.78 2.54
C ARG A 291 -12.20 25.86 2.37
N ASN A 292 -11.61 26.91 2.93
CA ASN A 292 -10.15 27.00 2.98
C ASN A 292 -9.64 26.15 4.15
N LEU A 293 -9.00 25.02 3.83
CA LEU A 293 -8.54 24.04 4.81
C LEU A 293 -7.66 24.63 5.93
N ILE A 294 -6.80 25.60 5.59
CA ILE A 294 -5.93 26.26 6.57
C ILE A 294 -6.76 27.12 7.53
N ASN A 295 -7.73 27.86 7.03
CA ASN A 295 -8.61 28.68 7.87
C ASN A 295 -9.48 27.81 8.78
N GLU A 296 -10.08 26.73 8.24
CA GLU A 296 -10.87 25.77 9.01
C GLU A 296 -10.05 25.14 10.14
N ARG A 297 -8.82 24.72 9.84
CA ARG A 297 -7.86 24.20 10.84
C ARG A 297 -7.58 25.23 11.93
N ASN A 298 -7.29 26.47 11.55
CA ASN A 298 -6.96 27.55 12.49
C ASN A 298 -8.15 27.93 13.39
N ASP A 299 -9.36 27.91 12.85
CA ASP A 299 -10.57 28.21 13.61
C ASP A 299 -10.93 27.08 14.56
N LEU A 300 -10.72 25.82 14.17
CA LEU A 300 -10.83 24.68 15.09
C LEU A 300 -9.75 24.74 16.19
N LEU A 301 -8.53 25.15 15.84
CA LEU A 301 -7.43 25.28 16.80
C LEU A 301 -7.76 26.32 17.89
N LYS A 302 -8.32 27.49 17.53
CA LYS A 302 -8.76 28.49 18.51
C LYS A 302 -9.78 27.93 19.49
N GLN A 303 -10.73 27.14 18.98
CA GLN A 303 -11.81 26.56 19.80
C GLN A 303 -11.30 25.45 20.72
N THR A 304 -10.46 24.55 20.21
CA THR A 304 -9.83 23.49 21.02
C THR A 304 -8.92 24.06 22.10
N LEU A 305 -8.15 25.12 21.82
CA LEU A 305 -7.33 25.82 22.81
C LEU A 305 -8.18 26.57 23.86
N ALA A 306 -9.29 27.19 23.45
CA ALA A 306 -10.22 27.81 24.39
C ALA A 306 -10.80 26.75 25.34
N PHE A 307 -11.22 25.60 24.81
CA PHE A 307 -11.76 24.48 25.59
C PHE A 307 -10.76 23.91 26.59
N LYS A 308 -9.48 23.78 26.21
CA LYS A 308 -8.41 23.35 27.13
C LYS A 308 -8.33 24.22 28.40
N ARG A 309 -8.63 25.52 28.31
CA ARG A 309 -8.60 26.44 29.46
C ARG A 309 -9.73 26.23 30.47
N TYR A 310 -10.75 25.41 30.15
CA TYR A 310 -11.90 25.14 31.02
C TYR A 310 -11.85 23.76 31.70
N ILE A 311 -10.83 22.93 31.43
CA ILE A 311 -10.68 21.55 31.95
C ILE A 311 -9.56 21.43 33.02
N HIS A 312 -8.89 22.53 33.34
CA HIS A 312 -7.95 22.64 34.46
C HIS A 312 -8.43 23.68 35.47
#